data_AF-M5PX29-F1
#
_entry.id   AF-M5PX29-F1
#
_cell.length_a   1.000
_cell.length_b   1.000
_cell.length_c   1.000
_cell.angle_alpha   90.00
_cell.angle_beta   90.00
_cell.angle_gamma   90.00
#
_symmetry.space_group_name_H-M   'P 1'
#
loop_
_entity.id
_entity.type
_entity.pdbx_description
1 polymer ?
#
loop_
_entity_poly.entity_id
_entity_poly.type
_entity_poly.pdbx_seq_one_letter_code
_entity_poly.pdbx_strand_id
1 'polypeptide(L)'
;MLIKCPECGFSRDVPEEKLPASVSLATCPKCKSKFKFRNLPESTRQQDKPGSRPHAEPIQETQTPRRRPEFPDTTPVEITQSRDDQTRHSPASTTGEQANQPRKAGAAPAKPLSKITGDIWQSLESMRPKQPGNTPEEERQVLPSLEQLELDPDEQSAARRQGGAPLIDVPWERMDKFGLAGGFWQTLKRAMLRPQDFFGHMPLHGLAMPLAFFLVIGCVQIAAQLFWDSAGMTFLDLFLQRPDAEQSGLSLGEGGYLLFIIYPLILTVALFAIAGLHHLFLMASQAAQRGFEATFRAVAYGSAPLVLAVIPFIGDLVGLAWNVSITIIAYRYIHRTSYTRVGLAMLIPLVALLLIGLYFRMVS
;
A
#
# COMPACT_ATOMS: atom_id res chain seq x y z
N MET A 1 32.07 27.01 1.53
CA MET A 1 31.67 27.51 0.20
C MET A 1 30.18 27.80 0.19
N LEU A 2 29.75 28.95 -0.35
CA LEU A 2 28.35 29.33 -0.42
C LEU A 2 27.66 28.70 -1.64
N ILE A 3 26.68 27.82 -1.43
CA ILE A 3 25.89 27.21 -2.50
C ILE A 3 24.53 27.90 -2.54
N LYS A 4 24.18 28.50 -3.69
CA LYS A 4 22.88 29.19 -3.92
C LYS A 4 22.04 28.44 -4.95
N CYS A 5 20.77 28.18 -4.63
CA CYS A 5 19.81 27.56 -5.53
C CYS A 5 19.32 28.59 -6.58
N PRO A 6 19.34 28.26 -7.88
CA PRO A 6 18.89 29.18 -8.94
C PRO A 6 17.36 29.37 -8.96
N GLU A 7 16.60 28.39 -8.48
CA GLU A 7 15.12 28.39 -8.57
C GLU A 7 14.43 29.19 -7.45
N CYS A 8 14.93 29.09 -6.21
CA CYS A 8 14.26 29.70 -5.04
C CYS A 8 15.17 30.65 -4.25
N GLY A 9 16.40 30.86 -4.70
CA GLY A 9 17.36 31.76 -4.07
C GLY A 9 17.94 31.28 -2.73
N PHE A 10 17.58 30.08 -2.26
CA PHE A 10 18.07 29.52 -0.99
C PHE A 10 19.60 29.35 -1.02
N SER A 11 20.29 29.90 -0.03
CA SER A 11 21.75 29.82 0.11
C SER A 11 22.17 29.14 1.41
N ARG A 12 23.17 28.27 1.37
CA ARG A 12 23.77 27.63 2.55
C ARG A 12 25.28 27.61 2.43
N ASP A 13 25.99 27.92 3.53
CA ASP A 13 27.42 27.70 3.61
C ASP A 13 27.70 26.23 3.93
N VAL A 14 28.57 25.60 3.15
CA VAL A 14 28.99 24.22 3.36
C VAL A 14 30.52 24.18 3.48
N PRO A 15 31.08 23.69 4.60
CA PRO A 15 32.52 23.53 4.77
C PRO A 15 33.07 22.52 3.76
N GLU A 16 34.19 22.86 3.13
CA GLU A 16 34.77 22.10 2.00
C GLU A 16 35.24 20.70 2.40
N GLU A 17 35.55 20.47 3.67
CA GLU A 17 35.96 19.17 4.22
C GLU A 17 34.88 18.09 4.14
N LYS A 18 33.59 18.47 4.06
CA LYS A 18 32.46 17.53 3.97
C LYS A 18 32.00 17.26 2.54
N LEU A 19 32.63 17.86 1.53
CA LEU A 19 32.25 17.73 0.12
C LEU A 19 33.43 17.16 -0.69
N PRO A 20 33.41 15.87 -1.05
CA PRO A 20 34.45 15.33 -1.92
C PRO A 20 34.49 16.08 -3.26
N ALA A 21 35.69 16.34 -3.77
CA ALA A 21 35.93 17.21 -4.93
C ALA A 21 35.15 16.80 -6.20
N SER A 22 34.76 15.53 -6.29
CA SER A 22 34.03 14.90 -7.39
C SER A 22 32.52 15.16 -7.44
N VAL A 23 31.92 15.69 -6.37
CA VAL A 23 30.46 15.92 -6.32
C VAL A 23 30.13 17.29 -6.90
N SER A 24 29.32 17.31 -7.96
CA SER A 24 28.91 18.52 -8.68
C SER A 24 27.42 18.81 -8.65
N LEU A 25 26.60 17.89 -8.13
CA LEU A 25 25.14 18.00 -8.09
C LEU A 25 24.64 18.16 -6.64
N ALA A 26 23.74 19.11 -6.40
CA ALA A 26 23.06 19.29 -5.12
C ALA A 26 21.53 19.27 -5.32
N THR A 27 20.80 18.89 -4.28
CA THR A 27 19.33 18.99 -4.23
C THR A 27 18.94 20.08 -3.24
N CYS A 28 18.14 21.05 -3.68
CA CYS A 28 17.68 22.13 -2.80
C CYS A 28 16.69 21.59 -1.74
N PRO A 29 16.88 21.85 -0.44
CA PRO A 29 15.92 21.42 0.58
C PRO A 29 14.59 22.19 0.54
N LYS A 30 14.58 23.42 -0.01
CA LYS A 30 13.39 24.29 -0.04
C LYS A 30 12.45 23.98 -1.21
N CYS A 31 12.98 23.79 -2.42
CA CYS A 31 12.19 23.55 -3.63
C CYS A 31 12.40 22.18 -4.29
N LYS A 32 13.31 21.35 -3.75
CA LYS A 32 13.62 19.99 -4.26
C LYS A 32 14.19 19.92 -5.68
N SER A 33 14.56 21.04 -6.28
CA SER A 33 15.24 21.05 -7.58
C SER A 33 16.66 20.52 -7.46
N LYS A 34 17.08 19.75 -8.47
CA LYS A 34 18.46 19.26 -8.63
C LYS A 34 19.22 20.25 -9.51
N PHE A 35 20.33 20.77 -9.02
CA PHE A 35 21.14 21.74 -9.76
C PHE A 35 22.63 21.47 -9.59
N LYS A 36 23.41 21.88 -10.58
CA LYS A 36 24.87 21.72 -10.59
C LYS A 36 25.50 22.94 -9.92
N PHE A 37 26.34 22.73 -8.91
CA PHE A 37 27.02 23.81 -8.18
C PHE A 37 28.53 23.91 -8.47
N ARG A 38 29.09 22.93 -9.21
CA ARG A 38 30.50 22.92 -9.63
C ARG A 38 30.62 22.41 -11.06
N ASN A 39 31.35 23.10 -11.94
CA ASN A 39 31.65 22.62 -13.29
C ASN A 39 32.97 21.86 -13.30
N LEU A 40 32.91 20.52 -13.30
CA LEU A 40 34.07 19.65 -13.52
C LEU A 40 34.21 19.33 -15.03
N PRO A 41 35.42 19.34 -15.60
CA PRO A 41 35.68 18.88 -16.97
C PRO A 41 35.40 17.39 -17.12
N GLU A 42 34.97 16.97 -18.31
CA GLU A 42 34.31 15.68 -18.60
C GLU A 42 35.30 14.49 -18.73
N SER A 43 36.47 14.52 -18.08
CA SER A 43 37.51 13.48 -18.25
C SER A 43 37.63 12.46 -17.12
N THR A 44 36.73 12.42 -16.13
CA THR A 44 36.83 11.45 -15.01
C THR A 44 35.61 10.53 -14.85
N ARG A 45 34.80 10.35 -15.90
CA ARG A 45 33.78 9.29 -15.92
C ARG A 45 34.34 8.01 -16.53
N GLN A 46 35.29 7.35 -15.88
CA GLN A 46 35.56 5.95 -16.20
C GLN A 46 36.34 5.24 -15.09
N GLN A 47 35.87 4.01 -14.83
CA GLN A 47 36.47 2.94 -14.01
C GLN A 47 36.04 2.89 -12.54
N ASP A 48 34.97 2.13 -12.30
CA ASP A 48 34.98 1.11 -11.26
C ASP A 48 34.38 -0.18 -11.83
N LYS A 49 35.25 -0.99 -12.44
CA LYS A 49 35.08 -2.43 -12.63
C LYS A 49 36.04 -3.11 -11.64
N PRO A 50 35.59 -4.00 -10.74
CA PRO A 50 36.51 -4.89 -10.04
C PRO A 50 36.74 -6.14 -10.88
N GLY A 51 37.93 -6.26 -11.46
CA GLY A 51 38.44 -7.50 -12.05
C GLY A 51 39.31 -8.29 -11.05
N SER A 52 39.02 -9.59 -10.92
CA SER A 52 39.95 -10.75 -10.91
C SER A 52 41.36 -10.54 -10.30
N ARG A 53 41.83 -11.28 -9.28
CA ARG A 53 42.19 -12.73 -9.15
C ARG A 53 43.00 -12.88 -7.81
N PRO A 54 43.53 -14.04 -7.35
CA PRO A 54 43.40 -15.45 -7.78
C PRO A 54 43.09 -16.45 -6.60
N HIS A 55 43.03 -17.74 -6.94
CA HIS A 55 42.84 -18.95 -6.12
C HIS A 55 43.43 -18.97 -4.69
N ALA A 56 42.64 -19.54 -3.77
CA ALA A 56 43.13 -20.42 -2.70
C ALA A 56 42.17 -21.62 -2.56
N GLU A 57 42.74 -22.82 -2.57
CA GLU A 57 42.10 -24.13 -2.42
C GLU A 57 41.71 -24.43 -0.94
N PRO A 58 40.92 -25.49 -0.68
CA PRO A 58 39.97 -25.57 0.42
C PRO A 58 40.56 -26.09 1.73
N ILE A 59 40.07 -25.57 2.85
CA ILE A 59 40.31 -26.14 4.18
C ILE A 59 39.06 -26.93 4.59
N GLN A 60 39.22 -28.26 4.64
CA GLN A 60 38.42 -29.15 5.48
C GLN A 60 38.70 -28.83 6.95
N GLU A 61 37.68 -28.67 7.78
CA GLU A 61 37.53 -29.48 9.00
C GLU A 61 36.25 -29.19 9.78
N THR A 62 35.59 -30.29 10.12
CA THR A 62 35.04 -30.60 11.44
C THR A 62 33.70 -30.01 11.87
N GLN A 63 32.76 -30.96 11.90
CA GLN A 63 31.48 -30.96 12.58
C GLN A 63 31.63 -30.61 14.06
N THR A 64 30.75 -29.75 14.60
CA THR A 64 30.39 -29.79 16.02
C THR A 64 28.93 -29.34 16.18
N PRO A 65 28.07 -30.13 16.85
CA PRO A 65 26.64 -29.85 16.94
C PRO A 65 26.35 -28.75 17.97
N ARG A 66 25.66 -27.67 17.56
CA ARG A 66 25.10 -26.70 18.50
C ARG A 66 23.87 -27.27 19.17
N ARG A 67 24.03 -27.51 20.48
CA ARG A 67 23.03 -27.91 21.47
C ARG A 67 21.92 -26.85 21.58
N ARG A 68 20.68 -27.33 21.50
CA ARG A 68 19.41 -26.64 21.81
C ARG A 68 19.27 -26.43 23.31
N PRO A 69 18.84 -25.26 23.80
CA PRO A 69 18.23 -25.15 25.11
C PRO A 69 16.74 -25.47 25.01
N GLU A 70 16.36 -26.58 25.63
CA GLU A 70 15.00 -26.97 26.01
C GLU A 70 14.51 -25.99 27.12
N PHE A 71 13.27 -25.51 27.03
CA PHE A 71 12.52 -25.02 28.20
C PHE A 71 11.04 -25.46 28.10
N PRO A 72 10.38 -25.73 29.23
CA PRO A 72 9.28 -26.69 29.33
C PRO A 72 7.90 -26.07 29.18
N ASP A 73 6.96 -26.94 28.82
CA ASP A 73 5.50 -26.75 28.86
C ASP A 73 4.99 -26.26 30.21
N THR A 74 4.03 -25.33 30.20
CA THR A 74 2.92 -25.32 31.16
C THR A 74 1.72 -24.53 30.59
N THR A 75 0.59 -25.22 30.50
CA THR A 75 -0.80 -24.72 30.54
C THR A 75 -1.51 -25.55 31.63
N PRO A 76 -2.73 -25.24 32.11
CA PRO A 76 -3.57 -24.03 31.99
C PRO A 76 -4.09 -23.53 33.36
N VAL A 77 -4.64 -22.31 33.47
CA VAL A 77 -5.54 -21.95 34.58
C VAL A 77 -6.80 -21.26 34.05
N GLU A 78 -7.90 -21.98 34.21
CA GLU A 78 -9.30 -21.55 34.18
C GLU A 78 -9.74 -21.15 35.60
N ILE A 79 -10.93 -20.52 35.71
CA ILE A 79 -11.72 -20.09 36.91
C ILE A 79 -11.79 -18.55 37.00
N THR A 80 -12.92 -17.86 37.18
CA THR A 80 -14.37 -18.14 37.17
C THR A 80 -15.08 -16.77 37.16
N GLN A 81 -16.32 -16.79 36.68
CA GLN A 81 -17.35 -15.76 36.65
C GLN A 81 -17.56 -14.95 37.96
N SER A 82 -18.01 -13.69 37.81
CA SER A 82 -19.02 -13.08 38.70
C SER A 82 -19.86 -12.04 37.92
N ARG A 83 -21.11 -12.44 37.67
CA ARG A 83 -22.35 -11.63 37.64
C ARG A 83 -22.57 -11.12 39.09
N ASP A 84 -23.26 -10.04 39.45
CA ASP A 84 -24.42 -9.28 38.98
C ASP A 84 -24.34 -7.91 39.70
N ASP A 85 -24.89 -6.82 39.16
CA ASP A 85 -26.00 -6.11 39.84
C ASP A 85 -26.69 -5.08 38.92
N GLN A 86 -28.01 -5.06 39.00
CA GLN A 86 -28.95 -4.10 38.43
C GLN A 86 -28.93 -2.83 39.34
N THR A 87 -29.51 -1.66 39.09
CA THR A 87 -30.82 -1.32 38.51
C THR A 87 -30.95 0.22 38.46
N ARG A 88 -31.58 0.73 37.38
CA ARG A 88 -32.53 1.86 37.26
C ARG A 88 -32.33 3.20 38.03
N HIS A 89 -32.49 4.33 37.33
CA HIS A 89 -33.78 5.03 37.12
C HIS A 89 -33.60 6.40 36.42
N SER A 90 -34.38 6.63 35.36
CA SER A 90 -34.69 7.98 34.81
C SER A 90 -35.55 8.79 35.80
N PRO A 91 -35.69 10.10 35.56
CA PRO A 91 -37.02 10.54 35.13
C PRO A 91 -37.00 11.54 33.97
N ALA A 92 -38.08 11.47 33.19
CA ALA A 92 -38.52 12.52 32.28
C ALA A 92 -39.52 13.43 33.00
N SER A 93 -39.53 14.71 32.65
CA SER A 93 -40.70 15.57 32.78
C SER A 93 -40.71 16.60 31.64
N THR A 94 -41.79 16.53 30.87
CA THR A 94 -42.26 17.52 29.88
C THR A 94 -42.99 18.65 30.57
N THR A 95 -43.00 19.85 29.97
CA THR A 95 -44.18 20.66 29.53
C THR A 95 -43.79 22.14 29.46
N GLY A 96 -44.14 22.84 28.37
CA GLY A 96 -44.10 24.32 28.33
C GLY A 96 -44.03 24.94 26.94
N GLU A 97 -45.20 25.17 26.35
CA GLU A 97 -45.49 25.72 25.03
C GLU A 97 -45.41 27.27 25.02
N GLN A 98 -44.96 27.89 23.91
CA GLN A 98 -45.66 28.97 23.17
C GLN A 98 -44.77 29.79 22.21
N ALA A 99 -45.37 30.12 21.07
CA ALA A 99 -44.82 30.81 19.91
C ALA A 99 -44.79 32.34 20.02
N ASN A 100 -43.84 33.00 19.32
CA ASN A 100 -44.15 34.19 18.50
C ASN A 100 -42.96 34.66 17.62
N GLN A 101 -43.29 34.98 16.36
CA GLN A 101 -42.56 35.85 15.41
C GLN A 101 -43.54 36.98 15.02
N PRO A 102 -43.21 38.04 14.23
CA PRO A 102 -41.93 38.55 13.71
C PRO A 102 -41.79 40.11 13.86
N ARG A 103 -40.64 40.71 13.49
CA ARG A 103 -40.60 42.12 13.04
C ARG A 103 -39.50 42.37 12.00
N LYS A 104 -39.90 43.10 10.94
CA LYS A 104 -39.14 43.45 9.73
C LYS A 104 -38.41 44.80 9.85
N ALA A 105 -37.40 44.93 8.97
CA ALA A 105 -37.03 46.09 8.13
C ALA A 105 -35.79 46.93 8.51
N GLY A 106 -34.87 47.02 7.54
CA GLY A 106 -33.79 48.00 7.45
C GLY A 106 -32.75 47.59 6.40
N ALA A 107 -32.79 48.19 5.21
CA ALA A 107 -32.01 47.82 4.03
C ALA A 107 -30.77 48.72 3.79
N ALA A 108 -29.68 48.08 3.31
CA ALA A 108 -28.58 48.54 2.43
C ALA A 108 -27.55 49.61 2.94
N PRO A 109 -26.30 49.70 2.39
CA PRO A 109 -25.76 49.03 1.20
C PRO A 109 -24.44 48.24 1.38
N ALA A 110 -24.18 47.35 0.42
CA ALA A 110 -22.94 46.58 0.29
C ALA A 110 -21.74 47.44 -0.14
N LYS A 111 -20.58 47.21 0.48
CA LYS A 111 -19.25 47.72 0.06
C LYS A 111 -18.37 46.55 -0.45
N PRO A 112 -17.41 46.80 -1.36
CA PRO A 112 -16.70 45.75 -2.09
C PRO A 112 -15.75 44.95 -1.20
N LEU A 113 -15.80 43.62 -1.34
CA LEU A 113 -14.97 42.64 -0.65
C LEU A 113 -13.55 42.58 -1.27
N SER A 114 -12.74 43.64 -1.08
CA SER A 114 -11.33 43.60 -1.50
C SER A 114 -10.35 44.35 -0.59
N LYS A 115 -10.79 44.87 0.57
CA LYS A 115 -9.92 45.62 1.51
C LYS A 115 -9.79 45.04 2.93
N ILE A 116 -10.45 43.93 3.26
CA ILE A 116 -10.54 43.43 4.66
C ILE A 116 -9.34 42.56 5.07
N THR A 117 -8.54 42.03 4.13
CA THR A 117 -7.42 41.14 4.48
C THR A 117 -6.16 41.85 4.98
N GLY A 118 -6.01 43.15 4.78
CA GLY A 118 -4.83 43.91 5.26
C GLY A 118 -4.88 44.25 6.76
N ASP A 119 -6.07 44.60 7.26
CA ASP A 119 -6.24 45.18 8.60
C ASP A 119 -6.24 44.12 9.73
N ILE A 120 -6.56 42.87 9.41
CA ILE A 120 -6.63 41.78 10.40
C ILE A 120 -5.22 41.41 10.90
N TRP A 121 -4.24 41.39 10.00
CA TRP A 121 -2.85 41.03 10.36
C TRP A 121 -2.16 42.13 11.15
N GLN A 122 -2.46 43.40 10.88
CA GLN A 122 -1.94 44.52 11.67
C GLN A 122 -2.54 44.57 13.08
N SER A 123 -3.83 44.22 13.23
CA SER A 123 -4.48 44.14 14.54
C SER A 123 -3.90 43.02 15.42
N LEU A 124 -3.58 41.86 14.83
CA LEU A 124 -2.96 40.74 15.54
C LEU A 124 -1.51 41.01 15.95
N GLU A 125 -0.71 41.68 15.11
CA GLU A 125 0.67 42.05 15.45
C GLU A 125 0.71 43.10 16.59
N SER A 126 -0.30 43.97 16.66
CA SER A 126 -0.42 45.00 17.70
C SER A 126 -0.85 44.47 19.07
N MET A 127 -1.42 43.26 19.15
CA MET A 127 -1.79 42.59 20.40
C MET A 127 -0.69 41.70 20.98
N ARG A 128 0.43 41.53 20.28
CA ARG A 128 1.56 40.74 20.81
C ARG A 128 2.25 41.54 21.93
N PRO A 129 2.29 41.05 23.18
CA PRO A 129 2.97 41.78 24.26
C PRO A 129 4.46 41.89 23.95
N LYS A 130 5.01 43.10 24.09
CA LYS A 130 6.46 43.34 23.98
C LYS A 130 7.16 42.61 25.13
N GLN A 131 7.87 41.52 24.82
CA GLN A 131 8.85 40.95 25.74
C GLN A 131 9.99 41.95 25.95
N PRO A 132 10.38 42.26 27.20
CA PRO A 132 11.64 42.92 27.45
C PRO A 132 12.78 41.97 27.05
N GLY A 133 13.83 42.53 26.46
CA GLY A 133 14.95 41.77 25.92
C GLY A 133 15.72 41.04 27.03
N ASN A 134 15.83 39.73 26.88
CA ASN A 134 16.75 38.92 27.68
C ASN A 134 17.88 38.41 26.77
N THR A 135 19.08 38.42 27.34
CA THR A 135 20.34 37.96 26.75
C THR A 135 20.39 36.45 26.52
N PRO A 136 21.31 35.94 25.66
CA PRO A 136 21.32 34.56 25.16
C PRO A 136 21.54 33.43 26.19
N GLU A 137 21.71 33.73 27.49
CA GLU A 137 22.06 32.73 28.51
C GLU A 137 20.85 32.17 29.30
N GLU A 138 19.67 32.81 29.26
CA GLU A 138 18.49 32.33 30.01
C GLU A 138 17.55 31.41 29.21
N GLU A 139 17.64 31.34 27.88
CA GLU A 139 16.78 30.47 27.05
C GLU A 139 17.14 28.98 27.21
N ARG A 140 18.23 28.66 27.91
CA ARG A 140 18.74 27.30 28.09
C ARG A 140 18.16 26.55 29.30
N GLN A 141 17.33 27.18 30.13
CA GLN A 141 16.83 26.57 31.37
C GLN A 141 15.31 26.32 31.42
N VAL A 142 14.54 26.64 30.38
CA VAL A 142 13.06 26.53 30.41
C VAL A 142 12.48 25.59 29.32
N LEU A 143 13.27 24.62 28.84
CA LEU A 143 12.71 23.55 28.00
C LEU A 143 12.76 22.22 28.76
N PRO A 144 11.68 21.83 29.47
CA PRO A 144 11.53 20.47 29.95
C PRO A 144 11.31 19.54 28.76
N SER A 145 12.07 18.45 28.76
CA SER A 145 12.12 17.37 27.78
C SER A 145 10.73 16.89 27.31
N LEU A 146 10.38 17.16 26.05
CA LEU A 146 9.37 16.40 25.30
C LEU A 146 9.96 15.11 24.68
N GLU A 147 11.03 14.58 25.27
CA GLU A 147 11.76 13.39 24.79
C GLU A 147 11.68 12.19 25.73
N GLN A 148 10.86 12.26 26.78
CA GLN A 148 10.64 11.13 27.70
C GLN A 148 9.15 11.00 28.05
N LEU A 149 8.32 10.71 27.04
CA LEU A 149 7.23 9.76 27.27
C LEU A 149 7.87 8.38 27.13
N GLU A 150 8.29 7.82 28.28
CA GLU A 150 8.72 6.44 28.38
C GLU A 150 7.54 5.55 27.99
N LEU A 151 7.47 5.17 26.71
CA LEU A 151 6.66 4.02 26.31
C LEU A 151 7.17 2.79 27.07
N ASP A 152 6.21 1.99 27.52
CA ASP A 152 6.45 0.73 28.24
C ASP A 152 7.55 -0.10 27.54
N PRO A 153 8.49 -0.73 28.28
CA PRO A 153 9.58 -1.50 27.69
C PRO A 153 9.12 -2.60 26.73
N ASP A 154 7.89 -3.10 26.92
CA ASP A 154 7.26 -4.09 26.04
C ASP A 154 6.82 -3.49 24.69
N GLU A 155 6.41 -2.22 24.66
CA GLU A 155 6.04 -1.48 23.45
C GLU A 155 7.28 -1.05 22.64
N GLN A 156 8.35 -0.65 23.33
CA GLN A 156 9.64 -0.39 22.69
C GLN A 156 10.28 -1.66 22.13
N SER A 157 10.07 -2.81 22.77
CA SER A 157 10.53 -4.11 22.26
C SER A 157 9.76 -4.53 21.00
N ALA A 158 8.47 -4.21 20.90
CA ALA A 158 7.68 -4.41 19.69
C ALA A 158 8.10 -3.46 18.54
N ALA A 159 8.39 -2.19 18.85
CA ALA A 159 8.86 -1.20 17.88
C ALA A 159 10.30 -1.49 17.39
N ARG A 160 11.18 -1.97 18.27
CA ARG A 160 12.60 -2.27 17.93
C ARG A 160 12.78 -3.57 17.16
N ARG A 161 11.81 -4.49 17.19
CA ARG A 161 11.74 -5.66 16.28
C ARG A 161 11.42 -5.25 14.84
N GLN A 162 10.87 -4.06 14.62
CA GLN A 162 10.54 -3.53 13.30
C GLN A 162 11.62 -2.53 12.86
N GLY A 163 12.72 -3.03 12.32
CA GLY A 163 13.78 -2.21 11.74
C GLY A 163 13.23 -1.24 10.69
N GLY A 164 13.25 0.05 11.03
CA GLY A 164 12.75 1.15 10.23
C GLY A 164 13.56 1.39 8.96
N ALA A 165 13.17 0.73 7.87
CA ALA A 165 13.09 1.42 6.59
C ALA A 165 11.74 2.15 6.56
N PRO A 166 11.61 3.31 5.89
CA PRO A 166 10.31 3.96 5.75
C PRO A 166 9.36 2.98 5.07
N LEU A 167 8.45 2.39 5.86
CA LEU A 167 7.40 1.50 5.40
C LEU A 167 6.60 2.31 4.38
N ILE A 168 6.67 1.91 3.12
CA ILE A 168 5.76 2.46 2.11
C ILE A 168 4.39 1.91 2.49
N ASP A 169 3.63 2.72 3.23
CA ASP A 169 2.23 2.43 3.54
C ASP A 169 1.47 2.15 2.23
N VAL A 170 0.65 1.09 2.25
CA VAL A 170 -0.28 0.79 1.17
C VAL A 170 -1.38 1.86 1.20
N PRO A 171 -1.50 2.73 0.17
CA PRO A 171 -2.44 3.86 0.24
C PRO A 171 -3.89 3.47 0.50
N TRP A 172 -4.31 2.31 0.02
CA TRP A 172 -5.64 1.74 0.26
C TRP A 172 -5.87 1.40 1.74
N GLU A 173 -4.84 0.97 2.47
CA GLU A 173 -4.94 0.65 3.90
C GLU A 173 -4.97 1.92 4.78
N ARG A 174 -4.51 3.05 4.23
CA ARG A 174 -4.45 4.36 4.89
C ARG A 174 -5.56 5.29 4.41
N MET A 175 -6.81 4.86 4.58
CA MET A 175 -7.99 5.66 4.21
C MET A 175 -8.04 7.00 4.96
N ASP A 176 -7.46 7.07 6.16
CA ASP A 176 -7.29 8.29 6.96
C ASP A 176 -6.48 9.38 6.23
N LYS A 177 -5.49 8.98 5.44
CA LYS A 177 -4.58 9.90 4.73
C LYS A 177 -4.99 10.14 3.28
N PHE A 178 -5.42 9.10 2.57
CA PHE A 178 -5.62 9.14 1.11
C PHE A 178 -7.09 9.17 0.70
N GLY A 179 -8.02 8.96 1.64
CA GLY A 179 -9.42 8.70 1.33
C GLY A 179 -9.63 7.40 0.56
N LEU A 180 -10.89 7.04 0.31
CA LEU A 180 -11.23 5.77 -0.35
C LEU A 180 -10.79 5.75 -1.83
N ALA A 181 -11.24 6.71 -2.63
CA ALA A 181 -10.90 6.76 -4.06
C ALA A 181 -9.41 7.06 -4.31
N GLY A 182 -8.83 7.99 -3.53
CA GLY A 182 -7.41 8.32 -3.64
C GLY A 182 -6.51 7.16 -3.22
N GLY A 183 -6.84 6.47 -2.12
CA GLY A 183 -6.14 5.28 -1.67
C GLY A 183 -6.21 4.13 -2.68
N PHE A 184 -7.38 3.90 -3.27
CA PHE A 184 -7.57 2.89 -4.31
C PHE A 184 -6.71 3.19 -5.54
N TRP A 185 -6.85 4.39 -6.11
CA TRP A 185 -6.15 4.79 -7.33
C TRP A 185 -4.64 4.79 -7.18
N GLN A 186 -4.13 5.21 -6.01
CA GLN A 186 -2.70 5.16 -5.74
C GLN A 186 -2.18 3.73 -5.55
N THR A 187 -2.96 2.86 -4.90
CA THR A 187 -2.60 1.44 -4.73
C THR A 187 -2.58 0.74 -6.08
N LEU A 188 -3.61 0.95 -6.89
CA LEU A 188 -3.70 0.45 -8.27
C LEU A 188 -2.45 0.83 -9.08
N LYS A 189 -2.11 2.12 -9.13
CA LYS A 189 -0.93 2.61 -9.87
C LYS A 189 0.38 2.04 -9.34
N ARG A 190 0.57 1.98 -8.02
CA ARG A 190 1.81 1.46 -7.41
C ARG A 190 1.96 -0.04 -7.64
N ALA A 191 0.89 -0.80 -7.46
CA ALA A 191 0.87 -2.24 -7.69
C ALA A 191 1.19 -2.58 -9.16
N MET A 192 0.65 -1.83 -10.12
CA MET A 192 0.86 -2.09 -11.55
C MET A 192 2.19 -1.56 -12.09
N LEU A 193 2.59 -0.33 -11.71
CA LEU A 193 3.70 0.38 -12.33
C LEU A 193 5.02 0.29 -11.54
N ARG A 194 4.94 0.02 -10.23
CA ARG A 194 6.12 -0.17 -9.35
C ARG A 194 5.94 -1.38 -8.43
N PRO A 195 5.68 -2.58 -8.97
CA PRO A 195 5.40 -3.77 -8.17
C PRO A 195 6.54 -4.15 -7.23
N GLN A 196 7.79 -4.01 -7.67
CA GLN A 196 8.97 -4.38 -6.90
C GLN A 196 9.04 -3.60 -5.57
N ASP A 197 8.93 -2.28 -5.66
CA ASP A 197 8.95 -1.40 -4.48
C ASP A 197 7.72 -1.63 -3.60
N PHE A 198 6.54 -1.77 -4.22
CA PHE A 198 5.27 -1.94 -3.53
C PHE A 198 5.23 -3.24 -2.72
N PHE A 199 5.47 -4.39 -3.35
CA PHE A 199 5.41 -5.70 -2.67
C PHE A 199 6.62 -5.95 -1.77
N GLY A 200 7.76 -5.32 -2.04
CA GLY A 200 8.97 -5.47 -1.21
C GLY A 200 8.86 -4.79 0.16
N HIS A 201 8.14 -3.66 0.24
CA HIS A 201 8.05 -2.82 1.45
C HIS A 201 6.67 -2.84 2.11
N MET A 202 5.69 -3.51 1.51
CA MET A 202 4.35 -3.64 2.08
C MET A 202 4.38 -4.33 3.45
N PRO A 203 3.72 -3.77 4.48
CA PRO A 203 3.55 -4.44 5.77
C PRO A 203 2.69 -5.70 5.63
N LEU A 204 2.85 -6.67 6.52
CA LEU A 204 1.98 -7.83 6.62
C LEU A 204 1.10 -7.63 7.85
N HIS A 205 -0.04 -6.94 7.68
CA HIS A 205 -1.06 -6.88 8.71
C HIS A 205 -2.47 -7.14 8.14
N GLY A 206 -3.09 -8.25 8.56
CA GLY A 206 -4.48 -8.57 8.25
C GLY A 206 -4.79 -8.85 6.77
N LEU A 207 -5.99 -9.38 6.55
CA LEU A 207 -6.48 -9.82 5.24
C LEU A 207 -7.66 -9.00 4.72
N ALA A 208 -8.31 -8.21 5.59
CA ALA A 208 -9.56 -7.50 5.25
C ALA A 208 -9.37 -6.42 4.18
N MET A 209 -8.35 -5.56 4.33
CA MET A 209 -8.10 -4.49 3.35
C MET A 209 -7.64 -5.01 1.97
N PRO A 210 -6.72 -6.00 1.88
CA PRO A 210 -6.41 -6.67 0.62
C PRO A 210 -7.64 -7.33 -0.01
N LEU A 211 -8.47 -8.03 0.78
CA LEU A 211 -9.72 -8.62 0.30
C LEU A 211 -10.66 -7.55 -0.28
N ALA A 212 -10.88 -6.45 0.44
CA ALA A 212 -11.72 -5.35 -0.03
C ALA A 212 -11.19 -4.75 -1.35
N PHE A 213 -9.87 -4.60 -1.49
CA PHE A 213 -9.26 -4.14 -2.74
C PHE A 213 -9.57 -5.11 -3.90
N PHE A 214 -9.38 -6.42 -3.68
CA PHE A 214 -9.69 -7.45 -4.66
C PHE A 214 -11.17 -7.46 -5.05
N LEU A 215 -12.08 -7.31 -4.07
CA LEU A 215 -13.51 -7.24 -4.32
C LEU A 215 -13.89 -6.04 -5.18
N VAL A 216 -13.31 -4.87 -4.93
CA VAL A 216 -13.53 -3.68 -5.78
C VAL A 216 -13.06 -3.95 -7.21
N ILE A 217 -11.87 -4.53 -7.39
CA ILE A 217 -11.34 -4.89 -8.73
C ILE A 217 -12.26 -5.89 -9.42
N GLY A 218 -12.67 -6.96 -8.73
CA GLY A 218 -13.55 -7.99 -9.28
C GLY A 218 -14.94 -7.47 -9.63
N CYS A 219 -15.52 -6.59 -8.80
CA CYS A 219 -16.78 -5.92 -9.11
C CYS A 219 -16.69 -5.01 -10.33
N VAL A 220 -15.58 -4.27 -10.50
CA VAL A 220 -15.35 -3.46 -11.71
C VAL A 220 -15.19 -4.34 -12.94
N GLN A 221 -14.45 -5.45 -12.82
CA GLN A 221 -14.25 -6.40 -13.90
C GLN A 221 -15.58 -7.00 -14.38
N ILE A 222 -16.39 -7.56 -13.47
CA ILE A 222 -17.67 -8.18 -13.87
C ILE A 222 -18.65 -7.15 -14.42
N ALA A 223 -18.69 -5.93 -13.86
CA ALA A 223 -19.55 -4.87 -14.38
C ALA A 223 -19.16 -4.48 -15.81
N ALA A 224 -17.85 -4.38 -16.09
CA ALA A 224 -17.36 -4.13 -17.43
C ALA A 224 -17.71 -5.26 -18.40
N GLN A 225 -17.53 -6.53 -17.98
CA GLN A 225 -17.86 -7.70 -18.80
C GLN A 225 -19.34 -7.75 -19.15
N LEU A 226 -20.22 -7.61 -18.16
CA LEU A 226 -21.67 -7.56 -18.38
C LEU A 226 -22.08 -6.41 -19.32
N PHE A 227 -21.42 -5.26 -19.19
CA PHE A 227 -21.65 -4.14 -20.09
C PHE A 227 -21.26 -4.49 -21.54
N TRP A 228 -20.08 -5.05 -21.77
CA TRP A 228 -19.62 -5.43 -23.11
C TRP A 228 -20.47 -6.53 -23.74
N ASP A 229 -20.86 -7.54 -22.95
CA ASP A 229 -21.76 -8.61 -23.41
C ASP A 229 -23.14 -8.04 -23.80
N SER A 230 -23.72 -7.16 -22.98
CA SER A 230 -24.99 -6.51 -23.29
C SER A 230 -24.93 -5.61 -24.53
N ALA A 231 -23.75 -5.05 -24.80
CA ALA A 231 -23.49 -4.22 -25.96
C ALA A 231 -23.10 -5.03 -27.22
N GLY A 232 -23.03 -6.36 -27.14
CA GLY A 232 -22.63 -7.24 -28.24
C GLY A 232 -21.17 -7.07 -28.64
N MET A 233 -20.30 -6.59 -27.74
CA MET A 233 -18.90 -6.25 -28.00
C MET A 233 -17.92 -7.28 -27.41
N THR A 234 -18.23 -8.57 -27.54
CA THR A 234 -17.39 -9.64 -27.01
C THR A 234 -16.38 -10.11 -28.07
N PHE A 235 -15.09 -10.11 -27.72
CA PHE A 235 -14.00 -10.44 -28.66
C PHE A 235 -14.15 -11.81 -29.29
N LEU A 236 -14.56 -12.81 -28.51
CA LEU A 236 -14.65 -14.19 -28.96
C LEU A 236 -15.76 -14.37 -30.00
N ASP A 237 -16.92 -13.73 -29.81
CA ASP A 237 -18.06 -13.82 -30.74
C ASP A 237 -17.77 -13.10 -32.05
N LEU A 238 -17.10 -11.94 -31.97
CA LEU A 238 -16.65 -11.21 -33.15
C LEU A 238 -15.57 -11.97 -33.94
N PHE A 239 -14.63 -12.62 -33.24
CA PHE A 239 -13.53 -13.38 -33.84
C PHE A 239 -14.00 -14.71 -34.45
N LEU A 240 -14.88 -15.44 -33.77
CA LEU A 240 -15.39 -16.74 -34.25
C LEU A 240 -16.55 -16.63 -35.24
N GLN A 241 -16.97 -15.41 -35.60
CA GLN A 241 -18.14 -15.16 -36.45
C GLN A 241 -19.35 -15.98 -35.98
N ARG A 242 -19.66 -15.95 -34.68
CA ARG A 242 -20.88 -16.54 -34.13
C ARG A 242 -21.89 -15.44 -33.83
N PRO A 243 -22.58 -14.86 -34.83
CA PRO A 243 -23.58 -13.82 -34.62
C PRO A 243 -24.82 -14.31 -33.83
N ASP A 244 -24.96 -15.62 -33.71
CA ASP A 244 -26.05 -16.37 -33.08
C ASP A 244 -25.56 -17.25 -31.92
N ALA A 245 -24.39 -16.93 -31.34
CA ALA A 245 -24.10 -17.38 -30.00
C ALA A 245 -25.21 -16.86 -29.09
N GLU A 246 -26.17 -17.74 -28.75
CA GLU A 246 -27.11 -17.52 -27.65
C GLU A 246 -26.35 -16.83 -26.54
N GLN A 247 -26.94 -15.77 -25.97
CA GLN A 247 -26.52 -15.12 -24.74
C GLN A 247 -26.39 -16.16 -23.62
N SER A 248 -25.33 -16.94 -23.69
CA SER A 248 -24.80 -17.84 -22.67
C SER A 248 -23.99 -17.01 -21.67
N GLY A 249 -23.77 -15.73 -21.99
CA GLY A 249 -23.42 -14.70 -21.05
C GLY A 249 -24.55 -14.46 -20.08
N LEU A 250 -24.18 -14.12 -18.86
CA LEU A 250 -25.07 -13.92 -17.73
C LEU A 250 -25.92 -12.66 -17.98
N SER A 251 -27.01 -12.79 -18.73
CA SER A 251 -27.89 -11.69 -19.11
C SER A 251 -28.46 -11.01 -17.86
N LEU A 252 -28.64 -9.68 -17.93
CA LEU A 252 -29.31 -8.83 -16.94
C LEU A 252 -30.83 -9.12 -16.83
N GLY A 253 -31.21 -10.40 -16.80
CA GLY A 253 -32.55 -10.85 -16.44
C GLY A 253 -32.76 -10.86 -14.92
N GLU A 254 -33.90 -11.40 -14.48
CA GLU A 254 -34.30 -11.43 -13.06
C GLU A 254 -33.27 -12.13 -12.14
N GLY A 255 -32.46 -13.05 -12.68
CA GLY A 255 -31.36 -13.72 -11.96
C GLY A 255 -30.07 -12.88 -11.80
N GLY A 256 -29.89 -11.81 -12.58
CA GLY A 256 -28.66 -11.01 -12.59
C GLY A 256 -28.41 -10.24 -11.29
N TYR A 257 -29.46 -9.71 -10.66
CA TYR A 257 -29.36 -8.99 -9.38
C TYR A 257 -28.93 -9.89 -8.22
N LEU A 258 -29.42 -11.13 -8.22
CA LEU A 258 -29.04 -12.14 -7.23
C LEU A 258 -27.55 -12.49 -7.36
N LEU A 259 -27.03 -12.51 -8.60
CA LEU A 259 -25.59 -12.65 -8.82
C LEU A 259 -24.81 -11.48 -8.22
N PHE A 260 -25.23 -10.21 -8.36
CA PHE A 260 -24.50 -9.09 -7.74
C PHE A 260 -24.38 -9.20 -6.20
N ILE A 261 -25.34 -9.82 -5.54
CA ILE A 261 -25.31 -10.06 -4.09
C ILE A 261 -24.40 -11.25 -3.75
N ILE A 262 -24.48 -12.34 -4.51
CA ILE A 262 -23.72 -13.57 -4.25
C ILE A 262 -22.27 -13.47 -4.75
N TYR A 263 -22.01 -12.64 -5.76
CA TYR A 263 -20.72 -12.58 -6.45
C TYR A 263 -19.56 -12.13 -5.55
N PRO A 264 -19.67 -11.11 -4.68
CA PRO A 264 -18.62 -10.78 -3.72
C PRO A 264 -18.29 -11.95 -2.77
N LEU A 265 -19.29 -12.78 -2.41
CA LEU A 265 -19.06 -13.98 -1.61
C LEU A 265 -18.29 -15.04 -2.41
N ILE A 266 -18.68 -15.27 -3.68
CA ILE A 266 -17.96 -16.16 -4.59
C ILE A 266 -16.51 -15.69 -4.75
N LEU A 267 -16.29 -14.40 -5.01
CA LEU A 267 -14.96 -13.81 -5.14
C LEU A 267 -14.12 -13.99 -3.87
N THR A 268 -14.74 -13.86 -2.69
CA THR A 268 -14.06 -14.08 -1.41
C THR A 268 -13.60 -15.54 -1.31
N VAL A 269 -14.51 -16.50 -1.52
CA VAL A 269 -14.18 -17.94 -1.47
C VAL A 269 -13.13 -18.29 -2.52
N ALA A 270 -13.28 -17.79 -3.74
CA ALA A 270 -12.33 -18.01 -4.83
C ALA A 270 -10.96 -17.44 -4.49
N LEU A 271 -10.87 -16.23 -3.93
CA LEU A 271 -9.60 -15.63 -3.53
C LEU A 271 -8.90 -16.48 -2.45
N PHE A 272 -9.62 -16.94 -1.43
CA PHE A 272 -9.06 -17.83 -0.41
C PHE A 272 -8.59 -19.16 -1.01
N ALA A 273 -9.39 -19.76 -1.90
CA ALA A 273 -9.03 -21.00 -2.57
C ALA A 273 -7.78 -20.84 -3.45
N ILE A 274 -7.73 -19.79 -4.28
CA ILE A 274 -6.60 -19.50 -5.17
C ILE A 274 -5.35 -19.18 -4.35
N ALA A 275 -5.46 -18.30 -3.34
CA ALA A 275 -4.34 -17.97 -2.46
C ALA A 275 -3.84 -19.21 -1.70
N GLY A 276 -4.75 -20.07 -1.22
CA GLY A 276 -4.42 -21.32 -0.55
C GLY A 276 -3.68 -22.28 -1.47
N LEU A 277 -4.22 -22.50 -2.67
CA LEU A 277 -3.60 -23.35 -3.69
C LEU A 277 -2.21 -22.84 -4.08
N HIS A 278 -2.07 -21.54 -4.36
CA HIS A 278 -0.78 -20.94 -4.67
C HIS A 278 0.18 -21.04 -3.48
N HIS A 279 -0.31 -20.88 -2.25
CA HIS A 279 0.51 -21.04 -1.05
C HIS A 279 1.04 -22.47 -0.93
N LEU A 280 0.22 -23.48 -1.20
CA LEU A 280 0.64 -24.89 -1.23
C LEU A 280 1.76 -25.13 -2.25
N PHE A 281 1.65 -24.58 -3.46
CA PHE A 281 2.71 -24.71 -4.47
C PHE A 281 3.97 -23.92 -4.12
N LEU A 282 3.83 -22.75 -3.51
CA LEU A 282 4.95 -21.99 -2.98
C LEU A 282 5.62 -22.71 -1.81
N MET A 283 4.87 -23.44 -0.98
CA MET A 283 5.44 -24.29 0.07
C MET A 283 6.20 -25.47 -0.54
N ALA A 284 5.61 -26.17 -1.51
CA ALA A 284 6.23 -27.31 -2.21
C ALA A 284 7.56 -26.94 -2.88
N SER A 285 7.68 -25.71 -3.39
CA SER A 285 8.89 -25.16 -4.02
C SER A 285 9.83 -24.43 -3.06
N GLN A 286 9.57 -24.47 -1.74
CA GLN A 286 10.33 -23.75 -0.71
C GLN A 286 10.44 -22.23 -0.97
N ALA A 287 9.39 -21.66 -1.58
CA ALA A 287 9.24 -20.25 -1.88
C ALA A 287 8.42 -19.48 -0.82
N ALA A 288 7.61 -20.15 -0.01
CA ALA A 288 6.68 -19.54 0.95
C ALA A 288 7.31 -19.09 2.29
N GLN A 289 8.28 -18.16 2.27
CA GLN A 289 9.08 -17.81 3.46
C GLN A 289 8.40 -16.89 4.50
N ARG A 290 7.20 -16.39 4.23
CA ARG A 290 6.53 -15.35 5.06
C ARG A 290 5.06 -15.65 5.36
N GLY A 291 4.69 -16.93 5.34
CA GLY A 291 3.35 -17.41 5.69
C GLY A 291 2.27 -17.08 4.65
N PHE A 292 1.05 -17.53 4.94
CA PHE A 292 -0.11 -17.43 4.04
C PHE A 292 -0.52 -15.98 3.77
N GLU A 293 -0.45 -15.12 4.77
CA GLU A 293 -0.81 -13.71 4.65
C GLU A 293 -0.04 -13.00 3.52
N ALA A 294 1.26 -13.28 3.38
CA ALA A 294 2.06 -12.76 2.29
C ALA A 294 1.56 -13.24 0.91
N THR A 295 1.17 -14.51 0.79
CA THR A 295 0.60 -15.06 -0.46
C THR A 295 -0.76 -14.44 -0.77
N PHE A 296 -1.64 -14.32 0.24
CA PHE A 296 -2.96 -13.73 0.09
C PHE A 296 -2.87 -12.28 -0.38
N ARG A 297 -2.04 -11.46 0.27
CA ARG A 297 -1.80 -10.06 -0.11
C ARG A 297 -1.21 -9.93 -1.53
N ALA A 298 -0.29 -10.82 -1.89
CA ALA A 298 0.29 -10.85 -3.23
C ALA A 298 -0.75 -11.15 -4.32
N VAL A 299 -1.67 -12.10 -4.11
CA VAL A 299 -2.76 -12.38 -5.07
C VAL A 299 -3.75 -11.23 -5.11
N ALA A 300 -4.19 -10.75 -3.95
CA ALA A 300 -5.21 -9.71 -3.85
C ALA A 300 -4.77 -8.40 -4.54
N TYR A 301 -3.61 -7.86 -4.18
CA TYR A 301 -3.11 -6.64 -4.82
C TYR A 301 -2.49 -6.90 -6.20
N GLY A 302 -1.96 -8.11 -6.45
CA GLY A 302 -1.46 -8.50 -7.76
C GLY A 302 -2.55 -8.57 -8.83
N SER A 303 -3.81 -8.67 -8.41
CA SER A 303 -5.00 -8.61 -9.28
C SER A 303 -5.30 -7.21 -9.83
N ALA A 304 -4.56 -6.18 -9.43
CA ALA A 304 -4.75 -4.81 -9.92
C ALA A 304 -4.89 -4.67 -11.46
N PRO A 305 -4.10 -5.35 -12.31
CA PRO A 305 -4.24 -5.23 -13.76
C PRO A 305 -5.57 -5.72 -14.33
N LEU A 306 -6.36 -6.52 -13.59
CA LEU A 306 -7.67 -7.00 -14.05
C LEU A 306 -8.69 -5.87 -14.22
N VAL A 307 -8.43 -4.69 -13.63
CA VAL A 307 -9.22 -3.47 -13.90
C VAL A 307 -9.22 -3.08 -15.38
N LEU A 308 -8.25 -3.55 -16.16
CA LEU A 308 -8.16 -3.28 -17.61
C LEU A 308 -9.32 -3.90 -18.40
N ALA A 309 -10.13 -4.79 -17.81
CA ALA A 309 -11.37 -5.30 -18.40
C ALA A 309 -12.38 -4.19 -18.79
N VAL A 310 -12.22 -2.97 -18.26
CA VAL A 310 -12.96 -1.78 -18.72
C VAL A 310 -12.63 -1.41 -20.17
N ILE A 311 -11.56 -1.92 -20.76
CA ILE A 311 -11.24 -1.74 -22.18
C ILE A 311 -11.78 -2.98 -22.93
N PRO A 312 -12.72 -2.82 -23.87
CA PRO A 312 -13.27 -3.96 -24.59
C PRO A 312 -12.19 -4.67 -25.41
N PHE A 313 -12.43 -5.94 -25.70
CA PHE A 313 -11.61 -6.84 -26.52
C PHE A 313 -10.22 -7.18 -25.97
N ILE A 314 -9.37 -6.18 -25.77
CA ILE A 314 -7.97 -6.34 -25.40
C ILE A 314 -7.74 -6.27 -23.89
N GLY A 315 -8.67 -5.65 -23.16
CA GLY A 315 -8.55 -5.40 -21.72
C GLY A 315 -8.37 -6.65 -20.88
N ASP A 316 -9.21 -7.67 -21.11
CA ASP A 316 -9.11 -8.95 -20.39
C ASP A 316 -7.81 -9.69 -20.69
N LEU A 317 -7.40 -9.75 -21.96
CA LEU A 317 -6.19 -10.45 -22.36
C LEU A 317 -4.92 -9.77 -21.81
N VAL A 318 -4.83 -8.45 -21.98
CA VAL A 318 -3.71 -7.66 -21.44
C VAL A 318 -3.72 -7.66 -19.92
N GLY A 319 -4.89 -7.50 -19.31
CA GLY A 319 -5.08 -7.56 -17.86
C GLY A 319 -4.60 -8.89 -17.28
N LEU A 320 -4.96 -10.01 -17.90
CA LEU A 320 -4.54 -11.35 -17.49
C LEU A 320 -3.02 -11.54 -17.62
N ALA A 321 -2.44 -11.23 -18.78
CA ALA A 321 -1.00 -11.37 -18.99
C ALA A 321 -0.18 -10.48 -18.03
N TRP A 322 -0.66 -9.26 -17.78
CA TRP A 322 -0.05 -8.34 -16.83
C TRP A 322 -0.23 -8.84 -15.39
N ASN A 323 -1.40 -9.35 -15.02
CA ASN A 323 -1.67 -9.92 -13.70
C ASN A 323 -0.71 -11.08 -13.38
N VAL A 324 -0.50 -12.00 -14.31
CA VAL A 324 0.48 -13.10 -14.13
C VAL A 324 1.88 -12.53 -13.86
N SER A 325 2.31 -11.56 -14.66
CA SER A 325 3.62 -10.91 -14.51
C SER A 325 3.79 -10.25 -13.13
N ILE A 326 2.77 -9.51 -12.69
CA ILE A 326 2.79 -8.82 -11.38
C ILE A 326 2.72 -9.81 -10.23
N THR A 327 1.95 -10.88 -10.36
CA THR A 327 1.83 -11.91 -9.32
C THR A 327 3.17 -12.63 -9.11
N ILE A 328 3.90 -12.94 -10.18
CA ILE A 328 5.26 -13.51 -10.09
C ILE A 328 6.22 -12.55 -9.37
N ILE A 329 6.18 -11.25 -9.72
CA ILE A 329 6.99 -10.22 -9.05
C ILE A 329 6.57 -10.12 -7.57
N ALA A 330 5.27 -10.09 -7.29
CA ALA A 330 4.72 -10.00 -5.94
C ALA A 330 5.23 -11.15 -5.07
N TYR A 331 5.18 -12.40 -5.54
CA TYR A 331 5.70 -13.54 -4.79
C TYR A 331 7.20 -13.46 -4.52
N ARG A 332 8.02 -13.09 -5.51
CA ARG A 332 9.46 -12.90 -5.31
C ARG A 332 9.72 -11.92 -4.17
N TYR A 333 9.14 -10.73 -4.26
CA TYR A 333 9.48 -9.61 -3.38
C TYR A 333 8.84 -9.74 -2.01
N ILE A 334 7.56 -10.14 -1.94
CA ILE A 334 6.88 -10.30 -0.66
C ILE A 334 7.54 -11.41 0.14
N HIS A 335 7.76 -12.60 -0.45
CA HIS A 335 8.37 -13.74 0.23
C HIS A 335 9.91 -13.71 0.25
N ARG A 336 10.54 -12.69 -0.35
CA ARG A 336 12.02 -12.55 -0.40
C ARG A 336 12.72 -13.82 -0.93
N THR A 337 12.10 -14.49 -1.89
CA THR A 337 12.51 -15.79 -2.47
C THR A 337 12.81 -15.66 -3.95
N SER A 338 13.63 -16.52 -4.58
CA SER A 338 14.11 -16.36 -5.97
C SER A 338 13.04 -16.56 -7.05
N TYR A 339 13.23 -15.92 -8.22
CA TYR A 339 12.33 -16.08 -9.38
C TYR A 339 12.25 -17.53 -9.86
N THR A 340 13.33 -18.29 -9.73
CA THR A 340 13.36 -19.71 -10.10
C THR A 340 12.40 -20.54 -9.26
N ARG A 341 12.36 -20.33 -7.94
CA ARG A 341 11.45 -21.03 -7.04
C ARG A 341 9.99 -20.63 -7.27
N VAL A 342 9.74 -19.33 -7.49
CA VAL A 342 8.39 -18.84 -7.85
C VAL A 342 7.94 -19.42 -9.19
N GLY A 343 8.81 -19.41 -10.21
CA GLY A 343 8.51 -19.98 -11.52
C GLY A 343 8.19 -21.47 -11.44
N LEU A 344 8.94 -22.23 -10.64
CA LEU A 344 8.63 -23.64 -10.39
C LEU A 344 7.25 -23.81 -9.73
N ALA A 345 6.93 -23.00 -8.72
CA ALA A 345 5.61 -23.01 -8.07
C ALA A 345 4.46 -22.77 -9.05
N MET A 346 4.62 -21.80 -9.95
CA MET A 346 3.60 -21.42 -10.94
C MET A 346 3.47 -22.44 -12.07
N LEU A 347 4.52 -23.21 -12.36
CA LEU A 347 4.50 -24.24 -13.41
C LEU A 347 3.76 -25.51 -12.96
N ILE A 348 3.80 -25.84 -11.66
CA ILE A 348 3.14 -27.03 -11.08
C ILE A 348 1.65 -27.13 -11.48
N PRO A 349 0.79 -26.12 -11.24
CA PRO A 349 -0.62 -26.22 -11.62
C PRO A 349 -0.82 -26.37 -13.13
N LEU A 350 -0.01 -25.71 -13.95
CA LEU A 350 -0.11 -25.81 -15.41
C LEU A 350 0.20 -27.24 -15.89
N VAL A 351 1.26 -27.85 -15.36
CA VAL A 351 1.63 -29.24 -15.67
C VAL A 351 0.58 -30.20 -15.15
N ALA A 352 0.05 -30.01 -13.95
CA ALA A 352 -1.01 -30.86 -13.39
C ALA A 352 -2.27 -30.83 -14.28
N LEU A 353 -2.72 -29.65 -14.70
CA LEU A 353 -3.87 -29.51 -15.61
C LEU A 353 -3.61 -30.18 -16.96
N LEU A 354 -2.40 -30.03 -17.52
CA LEU A 354 -2.01 -30.68 -18.77
C LEU A 354 -2.05 -32.21 -18.65
N LEU A 355 -1.51 -32.78 -17.57
CA LEU A 355 -1.53 -34.23 -17.32
C LEU A 355 -2.95 -34.76 -17.13
N ILE A 356 -3.80 -34.03 -16.41
CA ILE A 356 -5.22 -34.37 -16.23
C ILE A 356 -5.94 -34.36 -17.58
N GLY A 357 -5.73 -33.34 -18.41
CA GLY A 357 -6.32 -33.25 -19.75
C GLY A 357 -5.87 -34.40 -20.66
N LEU A 358 -4.57 -34.76 -20.65
CA LEU A 358 -4.05 -35.90 -21.38
C LEU A 358 -4.67 -37.22 -20.89
N TYR A 359 -4.82 -37.38 -19.57
CA TYR A 359 -5.48 -38.56 -18.99
C TYR A 359 -6.92 -38.71 -19.50
N PHE A 360 -7.73 -37.65 -19.42
CA PHE A 360 -9.10 -37.69 -19.94
C PHE A 360 -9.15 -37.99 -21.44
N ARG A 361 -8.21 -37.45 -22.23
CA ARG A 361 -8.11 -37.72 -23.66
C ARG A 361 -7.71 -39.18 -23.97
N MET A 362 -6.95 -39.84 -23.10
CA MET A 362 -6.60 -41.26 -23.28
C MET A 362 -7.73 -42.20 -22.85
N VAL A 363 -8.59 -41.76 -21.92
CA VAL A 363 -9.71 -42.56 -21.38
C VAL A 363 -10.99 -42.40 -22.18
N SER A 364 -11.16 -41.28 -22.90
CA SER A 364 -12.25 -41.04 -23.85
C SER A 364 -11.93 -41.62 -25.21
#